data_AF-A0A947BWH8-F1
#
_entry.id   AF-A0A947BWH8-F1
#
_cell.length_a   1.000
_cell.length_b   1.000
_cell.length_c   1.000
_cell.angle_alpha   90.00
_cell.angle_beta   90.00
_cell.angle_gamma   90.00
#
_symmetry.space_group_name_H-M   'P 1'
#
loop_
_entity.id
_entity.type
_entity.pdbx_description
1 polymer ?
#
loop_
_entity_poly.entity_id
_entity_poly.type
_entity_poly.pdbx_seq_one_letter_code
_entity_poly.pdbx_strand_id
1 'polypeptide(L)'
;MENKRRRALTVIVGLLTLSIGVTAMAASGGHDELLELFDDWRAFESPPVLDGAPDYRATTFDKRQADFLQLRKRLDAFDISEWPIPQQVDWHLVRAEMNGYDFNRRVLKPWQRDPAYYKTMWTYRSDVPAHEGPTHHAVVELWSYEFPL
;
A
#
# COMPACT_ATOMS: atom_id res chain seq x y z
N MET A 1 -52.80 -53.41 34.47
CA MET A 1 -53.22 -52.73 33.24
C MET A 1 -53.79 -51.37 33.61
N GLU A 2 -53.53 -50.35 32.78
CA GLU A 2 -54.16 -49.03 32.73
C GLU A 2 -53.74 -47.89 33.71
N ASN A 3 -52.92 -46.97 33.18
CA ASN A 3 -52.91 -45.50 33.29
C ASN A 3 -53.64 -44.75 34.44
N LYS A 4 -52.92 -43.81 35.08
CA LYS A 4 -53.26 -42.36 34.99
C LYS A 4 -52.13 -41.42 35.44
N ARG A 5 -51.82 -40.48 34.54
CA ARG A 5 -50.88 -39.35 34.64
C ARG A 5 -51.35 -38.24 35.60
N ARG A 6 -50.42 -37.44 36.15
CA ARG A 6 -50.46 -35.97 36.42
C ARG A 6 -49.12 -35.56 37.11
N ARG A 7 -48.09 -35.09 36.39
CA ARG A 7 -47.75 -33.71 35.93
C ARG A 7 -47.55 -32.67 37.05
N ALA A 8 -46.32 -32.19 37.23
CA ALA A 8 -45.94 -30.82 37.65
C ALA A 8 -44.45 -30.58 37.30
N LEU A 9 -44.18 -29.96 36.15
CA LEU A 9 -43.74 -28.57 35.97
C LEU A 9 -42.23 -28.36 36.21
N THR A 10 -41.43 -28.48 35.15
CA THR A 10 -40.06 -27.96 35.06
C THR A 10 -40.13 -26.60 34.36
N VAL A 11 -39.78 -25.53 35.07
CA VAL A 11 -39.63 -24.19 34.48
C VAL A 11 -38.26 -24.12 33.81
N ILE A 12 -38.23 -24.01 32.49
CA ILE A 12 -36.99 -23.74 31.74
C ILE A 12 -36.94 -22.22 31.50
N VAL A 13 -36.01 -21.55 32.18
CA VAL A 13 -35.65 -20.17 31.88
C VAL A 13 -34.74 -20.19 30.66
N GLY A 14 -35.27 -19.73 29.52
CA GLY A 14 -34.48 -19.56 28.29
C GLY A 14 -33.58 -18.34 28.41
N LEU A 15 -32.27 -18.56 28.48
CA LEU A 15 -31.26 -17.50 28.39
C LEU A 15 -31.09 -17.13 26.91
N LEU A 16 -31.68 -16.01 26.49
CA LEU A 16 -31.51 -15.49 25.15
C LEU A 16 -30.16 -14.76 25.07
N THR A 17 -29.09 -15.48 24.71
CA THR A 17 -27.81 -14.86 24.36
C THR A 17 -27.96 -14.20 22.99
N LEU A 18 -28.11 -12.87 22.99
CA LEU A 18 -28.04 -12.05 21.78
C LEU A 18 -26.57 -11.97 21.37
N SER A 19 -26.12 -12.87 20.51
CA SER A 19 -24.84 -12.76 19.83
C SER A 19 -24.89 -11.54 18.90
N ILE A 20 -24.26 -10.44 19.32
CA ILE A 20 -23.90 -9.34 18.44
C ILE A 20 -22.84 -9.92 17.49
N GLY A 21 -23.28 -10.43 16.35
CA GLY A 21 -22.40 -10.72 15.23
C GLY A 21 -21.88 -9.39 14.73
N VAL A 22 -20.61 -9.09 15.02
CA VAL A 22 -19.87 -8.06 14.29
C VAL A 22 -19.86 -8.50 12.83
N THR A 23 -20.65 -7.83 11.99
CA THR A 23 -20.62 -8.01 10.55
C THR A 23 -19.29 -7.47 10.01
N ALA A 24 -18.27 -8.32 10.00
CA ALA A 24 -16.98 -8.09 9.34
C ALA A 24 -16.94 -8.72 7.93
N MET A 25 -18.06 -8.74 7.21
CA MET A 25 -18.19 -9.50 5.96
C MET A 25 -18.28 -8.66 4.67
N ALA A 26 -18.26 -7.32 4.75
CA ALA A 26 -18.31 -6.46 3.56
C ALA A 26 -16.94 -5.85 3.16
N ALA A 27 -15.90 -5.99 3.99
CA ALA A 27 -14.63 -5.29 3.83
C ALA A 27 -13.49 -6.13 3.21
N SER A 28 -13.64 -7.45 3.07
CA SER A 28 -12.53 -8.29 2.60
C SER A 28 -12.24 -8.12 1.10
N GLY A 29 -13.28 -8.11 0.25
CA GLY A 29 -13.08 -8.02 -1.20
C GLY A 29 -12.46 -6.68 -1.65
N GLY A 30 -12.93 -5.56 -1.10
CA GLY A 30 -12.41 -4.23 -1.46
C GLY A 30 -11.00 -3.96 -0.95
N HIS A 31 -10.64 -4.48 0.24
CA HIS A 31 -9.28 -4.31 0.76
C HIS A 31 -8.27 -5.18 0.02
N ASP A 32 -8.62 -6.42 -0.33
CA ASP A 32 -7.76 -7.29 -1.16
C ASP A 32 -7.47 -6.64 -2.53
N GLU A 33 -8.47 -6.02 -3.18
CA GLU A 33 -8.30 -5.26 -4.42
C GLU A 33 -7.36 -4.04 -4.25
N LEU A 34 -7.36 -3.40 -3.07
CA LEU A 34 -6.40 -2.33 -2.77
C LEU A 34 -4.98 -2.87 -2.66
N LEU A 35 -4.78 -4.06 -2.07
CA LEU A 35 -3.46 -4.70 -2.00
C LEU A 35 -2.94 -5.05 -3.39
N GLU A 36 -3.79 -5.57 -4.28
CA GLU A 36 -3.42 -5.80 -5.67
C GLU A 36 -3.06 -4.50 -6.40
N LEU A 37 -3.83 -3.42 -6.19
CA LEU A 37 -3.48 -2.10 -6.73
C LEU A 37 -2.14 -1.60 -6.17
N PHE A 38 -1.85 -1.86 -4.90
CA PHE A 38 -0.59 -1.48 -4.28
C PHE A 38 0.59 -2.22 -4.91
N ASP A 39 0.47 -3.53 -5.17
CA ASP A 39 1.50 -4.30 -5.86
C ASP A 39 1.73 -3.77 -7.29
N ASP A 40 0.67 -3.48 -8.03
CA ASP A 40 0.76 -2.84 -9.36
C ASP A 40 1.44 -1.47 -9.28
N TRP A 41 1.13 -0.70 -8.23
CA TRP A 41 1.75 0.59 -7.96
C TRP A 41 3.24 0.46 -7.65
N ARG A 42 3.68 -0.53 -6.86
CA ARG A 42 5.09 -0.81 -6.60
C ARG A 42 5.85 -1.17 -7.87
N ALA A 43 5.27 -2.02 -8.70
CA ALA A 43 5.85 -2.38 -10.00
C ALA A 43 5.96 -1.17 -10.93
N PHE A 44 4.97 -0.27 -10.91
CA PHE A 44 4.99 0.95 -11.70
C PHE A 44 5.94 2.04 -11.16
N GLU A 45 5.97 2.28 -9.85
CA GLU A 45 6.76 3.36 -9.27
C GLU A 45 8.26 3.13 -9.53
N SER A 46 8.69 1.87 -9.47
CA SER A 46 10.01 1.45 -9.93
C SER A 46 10.20 1.80 -11.43
N PRO A 47 11.21 2.64 -11.77
CA PRO A 47 11.48 2.99 -13.16
C PRO A 47 12.04 1.80 -13.95
N PRO A 48 11.74 1.69 -15.26
CA PRO A 48 12.37 0.70 -16.11
C PRO A 48 13.88 0.93 -16.16
N VAL A 49 14.62 -0.11 -16.53
CA VAL A 49 16.08 -0.05 -16.64
C VAL A 49 16.50 0.28 -18.07
N LEU A 50 17.50 1.15 -18.20
CA LEU A 50 18.23 1.44 -19.43
C LEU A 50 19.73 1.25 -19.15
N ASP A 51 20.38 0.38 -19.91
CA ASP A 51 21.83 0.12 -19.80
C ASP A 51 22.28 -0.22 -18.36
N GLY A 52 21.42 -0.91 -17.59
CA GLY A 52 21.69 -1.30 -16.21
C GLY A 52 21.35 -0.25 -15.15
N ALA A 53 20.89 0.95 -15.52
CA ALA A 53 20.49 2.00 -14.58
C ALA A 53 18.99 2.34 -14.68
N PRO A 54 18.36 2.82 -13.58
CA PRO A 54 17.02 3.40 -13.62
C PRO A 54 16.86 4.50 -14.67
N ASP A 55 15.88 4.37 -15.56
CA ASP A 55 15.64 5.29 -16.67
C ASP A 55 14.73 6.46 -16.27
N TYR A 56 15.36 7.57 -15.86
CA TYR A 56 14.65 8.80 -15.51
C TYR A 56 14.49 9.81 -16.65
N ARG A 57 14.69 9.39 -17.92
CA ARG A 57 14.55 10.31 -19.06
C ARG A 57 13.12 10.82 -19.19
N ALA A 58 12.98 12.07 -19.64
CA ALA A 58 11.68 12.70 -19.87
C ALA A 58 10.77 11.85 -20.79
N THR A 59 11.35 11.28 -21.86
CA THR A 59 10.63 10.39 -22.79
C THR A 59 10.04 9.16 -22.12
N THR A 60 10.69 8.65 -21.08
CA THR A 60 10.24 7.46 -20.35
C THR A 60 9.08 7.82 -19.43
N PHE A 61 9.16 8.94 -18.72
CA PHE A 61 8.03 9.44 -17.94
C PHE A 61 6.82 9.80 -18.80
N ASP A 62 7.03 10.38 -19.99
CA ASP A 62 5.92 10.72 -20.89
C ASP A 62 5.20 9.48 -21.42
N LYS A 63 5.95 8.42 -21.78
CA LYS A 63 5.37 7.14 -22.22
C LYS A 63 4.55 6.46 -21.12
N ARG A 64 5.01 6.56 -19.87
CA ARG A 64 4.40 5.87 -18.71
C ARG A 64 3.25 6.64 -18.07
N GLN A 65 2.99 7.88 -18.51
CA GLN A 65 1.97 8.74 -17.90
C GLN A 65 0.56 8.15 -18.04
N ALA A 66 0.24 7.49 -19.16
CA ALA A 66 -1.06 6.87 -19.35
C ALA A 66 -1.32 5.75 -18.32
N ASP A 67 -0.31 4.92 -18.06
CA ASP A 67 -0.39 3.82 -17.10
C ASP A 67 -0.56 4.35 -15.67
N PHE A 68 0.18 5.41 -15.30
CA PHE A 68 -0.02 6.10 -14.02
C PHE A 68 -1.47 6.59 -13.84
N LEU A 69 -2.04 7.21 -14.87
CA LEU A 69 -3.42 7.71 -14.80
C LEU A 69 -4.45 6.58 -14.67
N GLN A 70 -4.17 5.38 -15.21
CA GLN A 70 -5.01 4.20 -15.01
C GLN A 70 -4.95 3.70 -13.55
N LEU A 71 -3.75 3.61 -12.97
CA LEU A 71 -3.58 3.27 -11.54
C LEU A 71 -4.30 4.28 -10.65
N ARG A 72 -4.16 5.58 -10.97
CA ARG A 72 -4.82 6.62 -10.22
C ARG A 72 -6.35 6.51 -10.29
N LYS A 73 -6.88 6.25 -11.48
CA LYS A 73 -8.32 6.04 -11.69
C LYS A 73 -8.84 4.83 -10.89
N ARG A 74 -8.06 3.74 -10.81
CA ARG A 74 -8.40 2.58 -9.97
C ARG A 74 -8.46 2.97 -8.49
N LEU A 75 -7.47 3.72 -7.99
CA LEU A 75 -7.46 4.19 -6.61
C LEU A 75 -8.67 5.07 -6.27
N ASP A 76 -9.01 6.01 -7.16
CA ASP A 76 -10.11 6.95 -6.93
C ASP A 76 -11.51 6.29 -7.05
N ALA A 77 -11.58 5.02 -7.50
CA ALA A 77 -12.83 4.28 -7.63
C ALA A 77 -13.27 3.55 -6.34
N PHE A 78 -12.37 3.40 -5.37
CA PHE A 78 -12.72 2.79 -4.09
C PHE A 78 -13.65 3.69 -3.27
N ASP A 79 -14.73 3.12 -2.76
CA ASP A 79 -15.50 3.71 -1.66
C ASP A 79 -15.07 3.07 -0.34
N ILE A 80 -14.42 3.86 0.50
CA ILE A 80 -13.82 3.41 1.76
C ILE A 80 -14.61 3.82 2.99
N SER A 81 -15.78 4.48 2.85
CA SER A 81 -16.50 5.07 4.00
C SER A 81 -16.88 4.02 5.05
N GLU A 82 -17.23 2.82 4.59
CA GLU A 82 -17.67 1.70 5.42
C GLU A 82 -16.52 0.74 5.79
N TRP A 83 -15.28 1.03 5.38
CA TRP A 83 -14.14 0.18 5.72
C TRP A 83 -13.75 0.37 7.20
N PRO A 84 -13.21 -0.66 7.88
CA PRO A 84 -12.51 -0.47 9.14
C PRO A 84 -11.42 0.61 9.02
N ILE A 85 -11.27 1.43 10.06
CA ILE A 85 -10.31 2.55 10.07
C ILE A 85 -8.89 2.16 9.62
N PRO A 86 -8.31 1.01 10.04
CA PRO A 86 -6.99 0.61 9.55
C PRO A 86 -6.91 0.48 8.02
N GLN A 87 -7.94 -0.06 7.38
CA GLN A 87 -7.98 -0.22 5.92
C GLN A 87 -8.19 1.12 5.19
N GLN A 88 -8.94 2.05 5.80
CA GLN A 88 -9.04 3.42 5.28
C GLN A 88 -7.66 4.12 5.32
N VAL A 89 -6.88 3.89 6.38
CA VAL A 89 -5.52 4.40 6.50
C VAL A 89 -4.63 3.84 5.39
N ASP A 90 -4.70 2.53 5.12
CA ASP A 90 -3.94 1.90 4.02
C ASP A 90 -4.25 2.58 2.67
N TRP A 91 -5.53 2.80 2.37
CA TRP A 91 -5.93 3.51 1.15
C TRP A 91 -5.34 4.92 1.08
N HIS A 92 -5.37 5.66 2.19
CA HIS A 92 -4.78 7.00 2.27
C HIS A 92 -3.26 7.01 2.10
N LEU A 93 -2.56 5.96 2.55
CA LEU A 93 -1.11 5.81 2.33
C LEU A 93 -0.81 5.63 0.84
N VAL A 94 -1.51 4.73 0.14
CA VAL A 94 -1.36 4.56 -1.32
C VAL A 94 -1.64 5.87 -2.05
N ARG A 95 -2.69 6.59 -1.65
CA ARG A 95 -3.02 7.92 -2.21
C ARG A 95 -1.90 8.93 -2.00
N ALA A 96 -1.31 8.99 -0.81
CA ALA A 96 -0.24 9.91 -0.49
C ALA A 96 1.00 9.66 -1.36
N GLU A 97 1.37 8.40 -1.56
CA GLU A 97 2.50 8.03 -2.40
C GLU A 97 2.27 8.37 -3.89
N MET A 98 1.11 8.03 -4.45
CA MET A 98 0.77 8.38 -5.83
C MET A 98 0.74 9.91 -6.04
N ASN A 99 0.27 10.67 -5.06
CA ASN A 99 0.36 12.13 -5.08
C ASN A 99 1.81 12.62 -5.05
N GLY A 100 2.67 11.99 -4.24
CA GLY A 100 4.09 12.29 -4.15
C GLY A 100 4.81 12.08 -5.49
N TYR A 101 4.52 10.98 -6.17
CA TYR A 101 5.04 10.72 -7.52
C TYR A 101 4.61 11.78 -8.54
N ASP A 102 3.31 12.11 -8.59
CA ASP A 102 2.80 13.13 -9.52
C ASP A 102 3.39 14.52 -9.22
N PHE A 103 3.55 14.85 -7.93
CA PHE A 103 4.23 16.07 -7.49
C PHE A 103 5.70 16.08 -7.93
N ASN A 104 6.41 14.96 -7.77
CA ASN A 104 7.78 14.82 -8.25
C ASN A 104 7.86 14.99 -9.77
N ARG A 105 6.91 14.43 -10.53
CA ARG A 105 6.90 14.56 -11.99
C ARG A 105 6.58 15.97 -12.49
N ARG A 106 5.61 16.65 -11.88
CA ARG A 106 5.11 17.94 -12.39
C ARG A 106 5.81 19.15 -11.77
N VAL A 107 6.08 19.09 -10.47
CA VAL A 107 6.48 20.24 -9.67
C VAL A 107 7.94 20.17 -9.27
N LEU A 108 8.33 19.20 -8.45
CA LEU A 108 9.69 19.16 -7.87
C LEU A 108 10.73 18.82 -8.95
N LYS A 109 10.49 17.76 -9.72
CA LYS A 109 11.35 17.24 -10.79
C LYS A 109 12.78 16.94 -10.33
N PRO A 110 12.97 16.16 -9.24
CA PRO A 110 14.28 15.95 -8.64
C PRO A 110 15.29 15.39 -9.65
N TRP A 111 14.91 14.38 -10.44
CA TRP A 111 15.76 13.82 -11.50
C TRP A 111 16.13 14.80 -12.63
N GLN A 112 15.44 15.93 -12.79
CA GLN A 112 15.78 16.92 -13.83
C GLN A 112 16.56 18.11 -13.27
N ARG A 113 16.36 18.45 -11.99
CA ARG A 113 16.80 19.72 -11.41
C ARG A 113 17.78 19.57 -10.26
N ASP A 114 17.89 18.38 -9.69
CA ASP A 114 18.76 18.10 -8.56
C ASP A 114 19.84 17.08 -8.97
N PRO A 115 21.07 17.55 -9.23
CA PRO A 115 22.20 16.65 -9.50
C PRO A 115 22.48 15.65 -8.37
N ALA A 116 22.14 15.98 -7.11
CA ALA A 116 22.35 15.08 -5.98
C ALA A 116 21.47 13.83 -6.07
N TYR A 117 20.37 13.87 -6.85
CA TYR A 117 19.53 12.70 -7.12
C TYR A 117 20.29 11.52 -7.73
N TYR A 118 21.42 11.78 -8.41
CA TYR A 118 22.26 10.77 -9.05
C TYR A 118 23.42 10.28 -8.17
N LYS A 119 23.46 10.67 -6.89
CA LYS A 119 24.40 10.09 -5.93
C LYS A 119 24.04 8.63 -5.65
N THR A 120 24.89 7.71 -6.08
CA THR A 120 24.65 6.27 -5.93
C THR A 120 25.28 5.65 -4.68
N MET A 121 26.45 6.12 -4.25
CA MET A 121 27.20 5.47 -3.18
C MET A 121 26.92 6.09 -1.82
N TRP A 122 26.56 5.26 -0.85
CA TRP A 122 26.42 5.61 0.56
C TRP A 122 27.39 4.78 1.40
N THR A 123 28.37 5.44 2.02
CA THR A 123 29.42 4.79 2.80
C THR A 123 29.06 4.60 4.27
N TYR A 124 27.87 5.05 4.67
CA TYR A 124 27.37 5.01 6.04
C TYR A 124 25.89 4.68 6.03
N ARG A 125 25.42 4.09 7.13
CA ARG A 125 24.01 3.77 7.35
C ARG A 125 23.21 5.04 7.65
N SER A 126 22.05 5.20 7.02
CA SER A 126 21.11 6.27 7.38
C SER A 126 20.60 6.10 8.82
N ASP A 127 20.44 7.22 9.52
CA ASP A 127 19.86 7.30 10.86
C ASP A 127 18.33 7.30 10.85
N VAL A 128 17.70 7.52 9.69
CA VAL A 128 16.26 7.41 9.48
C VAL A 128 15.96 6.33 8.42
N PRO A 129 14.70 5.87 8.27
CA PRO A 129 14.39 4.74 7.39
C PRO A 129 14.72 4.93 5.90
N ALA A 130 14.78 6.17 5.41
CA ALA A 130 15.17 6.53 4.05
C ALA A 130 16.26 7.60 4.10
N HIS A 131 17.16 7.64 3.11
CA HIS A 131 18.20 8.67 3.09
C HIS A 131 17.63 10.09 3.09
N GLU A 132 18.37 11.01 3.72
CA GLU A 132 18.03 12.42 3.69
C GLU A 132 18.10 12.95 2.26
N GLY A 133 16.99 13.52 1.79
CA GLY A 133 16.88 14.11 0.47
C GLY A 133 16.56 13.11 -0.66
N PRO A 134 16.51 13.60 -1.92
CA PRO A 134 16.12 12.80 -3.06
C PRO A 134 17.09 11.65 -3.33
N THR A 135 16.57 10.41 -3.31
CA THR A 135 17.37 9.19 -3.50
C THR A 135 16.80 8.37 -4.64
N HIS A 136 17.67 7.86 -5.53
CA HIS A 136 17.25 7.06 -6.66
C HIS A 136 17.17 5.55 -6.31
N HIS A 137 16.41 4.80 -7.10
CA HIS A 137 16.09 3.38 -6.89
C HIS A 137 17.25 2.37 -6.95
N ALA A 138 18.49 2.81 -7.14
CA ALA A 138 19.63 1.91 -7.41
C ALA A 138 20.88 2.31 -6.63
N VAL A 139 20.70 2.72 -5.37
CA VAL A 139 21.81 3.07 -4.48
C VAL A 139 22.64 1.85 -4.09
N VAL A 140 23.90 2.10 -3.76
CA VAL A 140 24.84 1.13 -3.19
C VAL A 140 25.13 1.54 -1.75
N GLU A 141 24.61 0.74 -0.82
CA GLU A 141 24.87 0.85 0.62
C GLU A 141 26.21 0.18 0.96
N LEU A 142 27.34 0.84 0.70
CA LEU A 142 28.67 0.23 0.85
C LEU A 142 28.92 -0.34 2.26
N TRP A 143 28.34 0.29 3.29
CA TRP A 143 28.45 -0.14 4.68
C TRP A 143 27.81 -1.52 4.95
N SER A 144 26.93 -2.02 4.07
CA SER A 144 26.30 -3.33 4.20
C SER A 144 27.11 -4.48 3.59
N TYR A 145 28.27 -4.19 2.99
CA TYR A 145 29.14 -5.19 2.37
C TYR A 145 30.25 -5.63 3.34
N GLU A 146 30.61 -6.91 3.27
CA GLU A 146 31.80 -7.44 3.93
C GLU A 146 33.01 -7.33 3.01
N PHE A 147 34.20 -7.08 3.58
CA PHE A 147 35.43 -6.87 2.82
C PHE A 147 36.53 -7.87 3.19
N PRO A 148 37.39 -8.29 2.23
CA PRO A 148 37.31 -7.99 0.80
C PRO A 148 36.07 -8.63 0.14
N LEU A 149 35.57 -8.01 -0.93
CA LEU A 149 34.43 -8.49 -1.71
C LEU A 149 34.69 -9.88 -2.31
#